data_AF-A0A060T6Y7-F1
#
_entry.id   AF-A0A060T6Y7-F1
#
_cell.length_a   1.000
_cell.length_b   1.000
_cell.length_c   1.000
_cell.angle_alpha   90.00
_cell.angle_beta   90.00
_cell.angle_gamma   90.00
#
_symmetry.space_group_name_H-M   'P 1'
#
loop_
_entity.id
_entity.type
_entity.pdbx_description
1 polymer ?
#
loop_
_entity_poly.entity_id
_entity_poly.type
_entity_poly.pdbx_seq_one_letter_code
_entity_poly.pdbx_strand_id
1 'polypeptide(L)' 'MHLMYTLDADGKRVYTLKKLTESGEITKSAHPARFSPDDKFSRQRVTLKKRYNLLPTQQGKIKRQQTTKRRTLS' A
#
# COMPACT_ATOMS: atom_id res chain seq x y z
N MET A 1 12.36 8.85 7.80
CA MET A 1 10.91 8.60 7.69
C MET A 1 10.43 7.97 8.98
N HIS A 2 9.69 8.71 9.81
CA HIS A 2 9.27 8.25 11.14
C HIS A 2 7.85 7.66 11.16
N LEU A 3 7.03 7.95 10.14
CA LEU A 3 5.67 7.47 10.09
C LEU A 3 5.63 5.98 9.69
N MET A 4 5.04 5.17 10.56
CA MET A 4 4.89 3.73 10.41
C MET A 4 3.39 3.36 10.39
N TYR A 5 3.06 2.13 9.98
CA TYR A 5 1.70 1.61 10.04
C TYR A 5 1.63 0.08 10.19
N THR A 6 0.49 -0.42 10.67
CA THR A 6 0.02 -1.81 10.53
C THR A 6 -1.32 -1.84 9.79
N LEU A 7 -1.78 -3.03 9.39
CA LEU A 7 -3.10 -3.20 8.78
C LEU A 7 -4.07 -3.74 9.84
N ASP A 8 -5.25 -3.13 9.93
CA ASP A 8 -6.34 -3.67 10.74
C ASP A 8 -7.06 -4.85 10.02
N ALA A 9 -8.06 -5.42 10.68
CA ALA A 9 -8.86 -6.52 10.13
C ALA A 9 -9.61 -6.15 8.82
N ASP A 10 -9.89 -4.85 8.60
CA ASP A 10 -10.51 -4.33 7.38
C ASP A 10 -9.49 -4.04 6.26
N GLY A 11 -8.19 -4.19 6.54
CA GLY A 11 -7.10 -3.82 5.62
C GLY A 11 -6.84 -2.31 5.54
N LYS A 12 -7.37 -1.51 6.47
CA LYS A 12 -7.04 -0.07 6.58
C LYS A 12 -5.75 0.09 7.38
N ARG A 13 -5.05 1.20 7.10
CA ARG A 13 -3.77 1.51 7.76
C ARG A 13 -4.02 2.20 9.10
N VAL A 14 -3.45 1.64 10.17
CA VAL A 14 -3.36 2.29 11.49
C VAL A 14 -1.96 2.85 11.65
N TYR A 15 -1.84 4.16 11.77
CA TYR A 15 -0.54 4.86 11.80
C TYR A 15 0.04 4.97 13.21
N THR A 16 1.36 4.92 13.29
CA THR A 16 2.11 5.04 14.54
C THR A 16 3.54 5.53 14.28
N LEU A 17 4.21 6.01 15.33
CA LEU A 17 5.64 6.31 15.32
C LEU A 17 6.49 5.18 15.94
N LYS A 18 5.84 4.25 16.66
CA LYS A 18 6.50 3.11 17.30
C LYS A 18 6.94 2.10 16.23
N LYS A 19 8.05 1.38 16.47
CA LYS A 19 8.53 0.31 15.58
C LYS A 19 7.81 -1.03 15.79
N LEU A 20 7.31 -1.25 17.01
CA LEU A 20 6.53 -2.41 17.42
C LEU A 20 5.18 -1.94 17.95
N THR A 21 4.11 -2.69 17.66
CA THR A 21 2.82 -2.48 18.31
C THR A 21 2.81 -3.06 19.72
N GLU A 22 1.79 -2.74 20.51
CA GLU A 22 1.61 -3.29 21.87
C GLU A 22 1.40 -4.81 21.84
N SER A 23 0.89 -5.34 20.73
CA SER A 23 0.77 -6.78 20.46
C SER A 23 2.06 -7.42 19.92
N GLY A 24 3.15 -6.65 19.77
CA GLY A 24 4.44 -7.14 19.27
C GLY A 24 4.58 -7.21 17.74
N GLU A 25 3.62 -6.68 16.96
CA GLU A 25 3.71 -6.69 15.49
C GLU A 25 4.72 -5.64 15.00
N ILE A 26 5.53 -6.03 14.01
CA ILE A 26 6.51 -5.13 13.39
C ILE A 26 5.79 -4.17 12.41
N THR A 27 5.93 -2.88 12.67
CA THR A 27 5.33 -1.83 11.85
C THR A 27 6.09 -1.59 10.54
N LYS A 28 5.37 -1.19 9.48
CA LYS A 28 5.94 -0.91 8.15
C LYS A 28 6.05 0.59 7.89
N SER A 29 7.03 1.03 7.11
CA SER A 29 7.14 2.44 6.70
C SER A 29 5.90 2.87 5.92
N ALA A 30 5.27 3.96 6.34
CA ALA A 30 4.13 4.55 5.64
C ALA A 30 4.53 5.20 4.30
N HIS A 31 5.82 5.49 4.14
CA HIS A 31 6.35 6.14 2.94
C HIS A 31 6.79 5.09 1.91
N PRO A 32 6.50 5.30 0.61
CA PRO A 32 6.96 4.42 -0.45
C PRO A 32 8.49 4.48 -0.58
N ALA A 33 9.07 3.44 -1.19
CA ALA A 33 10.48 3.44 -1.55
C ALA A 33 10.79 4.61 -2.50
N ARG A 34 11.93 5.27 -2.29
CA ARG A 34 12.39 6.38 -3.14
C ARG A 34 12.64 5.87 -4.57
N PHE A 35 12.16 6.62 -5.55
CA PHE A 35 12.53 6.40 -6.95
C PHE A 35 13.96 6.90 -7.19
N SER A 36 14.78 6.11 -7.88
CA SER A 36 16.07 6.53 -8.43
C SER A 36 16.11 6.16 -9.90
N PRO A 37 16.45 7.09 -10.81
CA PRO A 37 16.57 6.80 -12.24
C PRO A 37 17.68 5.78 -12.55
N ASP A 38 18.70 5.75 -11.69
CA ASP A 38 19.93 4.97 -11.69
C ASP A 38 19.80 3.63 -10.91
N ASP A 39 18.57 3.21 -10.60
CA ASP A 39 18.32 1.96 -9.89
C ASP A 39 18.62 0.71 -10.75
N LYS A 40 19.82 0.15 -10.54
CA LYS A 40 20.34 -1.06 -11.20
C LYS A 40 19.45 -2.29 -11.07
N PHE A 41 18.59 -2.36 -10.05
CA PHE A 41 17.72 -3.52 -9.77
C PHE A 41 16.27 -3.33 -10.24
N SER A 42 15.98 -2.24 -10.95
CA SER A 42 14.65 -1.93 -11.47
C SER A 42 14.08 -3.05 -12.35
N ARG A 43 14.88 -3.58 -13.29
CA ARG A 43 14.48 -4.68 -14.18
C ARG A 43 14.09 -5.93 -13.39
N GLN A 44 14.89 -6.32 -12.42
CA GLN A 44 14.71 -7.52 -11.59
C GLN A 44 13.42 -7.40 -10.77
N ARG A 45 13.15 -6.23 -10.18
CA ARG A 45 11.90 -5.99 -9.45
C ARG A 45 10.67 -6.09 -10.35
N VAL A 46 10.72 -5.54 -11.56
CA VAL A 46 9.60 -5.64 -12.51
C VAL A 46 9.36 -7.09 -12.92
N THR A 47 10.41 -7.85 -13.25
CA THR A 47 10.31 -9.27 -13.58
C THR A 47 9.72 -10.10 -12.45
N LEU A 48 10.15 -9.85 -11.21
CA LEU A 48 9.62 -10.55 -10.03
C LEU A 48 8.14 -10.23 -9.83
N LYS A 49 7.75 -8.94 -9.89
CA LYS A 49 6.33 -8.54 -9.81
C LYS A 49 5.48 -9.20 -10.89
N LYS A 50 5.98 -9.27 -12.13
CA LYS A 50 5.28 -9.91 -13.25
C LYS A 50 5.05 -11.41 -13.01
N ARG A 51 6.08 -12.12 -12.50
CA ARG A 51 6.01 -13.56 -12.20
C ARG A 51 4.92 -13.91 -11.18
N TYR A 52 4.73 -13.06 -10.17
CA TYR A 52 3.76 -13.28 -9.09
C TYR A 52 2.43 -12.54 -9.31
N ASN A 53 2.14 -12.03 -10.50
CA ASN A 53 0.91 -11.28 -10.82
C ASN A 53 0.66 -10.07 -9.89
N LEU A 54 1.73 -9.40 -9.46
CA LEU A 54 1.69 -8.25 -8.55
C LEU A 54 1.70 -6.90 -9.30
N LEU A 55 1.74 -6.90 -10.64
CA LEU A 55 1.63 -5.65 -11.39
C LEU A 55 0.17 -5.16 -11.39
N PRO A 56 -0.07 -3.85 -11.20
CA PRO A 56 -1.41 -3.27 -11.30
C PRO A 56 -2.09 -3.54 -12.64
N THR A 57 -1.32 -3.72 -13.72
CA THR A 57 -1.84 -4.05 -15.06
C THR A 57 -2.32 -5.49 -15.20
N GLN A 58 -1.88 -6.40 -14.31
CA GLN A 58 -2.31 -7.80 -14.28
C GLN A 58 -3.56 -8.01 -13.41
N GLN A 59 -3.76 -7.12 -12.43
CA GLN A 59 -4.95 -7.13 -11.58
C GLN A 59 -6.08 -6.46 -12.37
N GLY A 60 -7.09 -7.26 -12.77
CA GLY A 60 -8.23 -6.76 -13.55
C GLY A 60 -8.85 -5.51 -12.94
N LYS A 61 -9.56 -4.71 -13.75
CA LYS A 61 -10.15 -3.41 -13.33
C LYS A 61 -10.94 -3.59 -12.03
N ILE A 62 -10.33 -3.25 -10.89
CA ILE A 62 -11.03 -3.16 -9.61
C ILE A 62 -12.09 -2.09 -9.83
N LYS A 63 -13.37 -2.50 -9.90
CA LYS A 63 -14.49 -1.56 -9.97
C LYS A 63 -14.41 -0.72 -8.69
N ARG A 64 -13.85 0.49 -8.81
CA ARG A 64 -13.99 1.52 -7.79
C ARG A 64 -15.48 1.79 -7.67
N GLN A 65 -16.13 1.17 -6.69
CA GLN A 65 -17.49 1.51 -6.34
C GLN A 65 -17.44 2.97 -5.88
N GLN A 66 -17.87 3.87 -6.77
CA GLN A 66 -18.07 5.27 -6.43
C GLN A 66 -19.19 5.29 -5.39
N THR A 67 -18.86 5.63 -4.15
CA THR A 67 -19.86 5.99 -3.15
C THR A 67 -20.39 7.38 -3.47
N THR A 68 -21.29 7.49 -4.45
CA THR A 68 -22.17 8.65 -4.58
C THR A 68 -23.19 8.61 -3.44
N LYS A 69 -22.76 9.08 -2.25
CA LYS A 69 -23.69 9.43 -1.17
C LYS A 69 -24.56 10.59 -1.67
N ARG A 70 -25.82 10.27 -1.93
CA ARG A 70 -26.95 11.19 -2.11
C ARG A 70 -26.83 12.36 -1.12
N ARG A 71 -26.79 13.58 -1.65
CA ARG A 71 -26.90 14.79 -0.85
C ARG A 71 -27.74 15.80 -1.61
N THR A 72 -29.05 15.66 -1.49
CA THR A 72 -30.00 16.79 -1.43
C THR A 72 -31.25 16.30 -0.70
N LEU A 73 -31.42 16.82 0.51
CA LEU A 73 -32.69 16.90 1.22
C LEU A 73 -33.50 18.02 0.57
N SER A 74 -34.75 17.74 0.21
CA SER A 74 -35.86 18.69 0.16
C SER A 74 -37.10 17.98 0.65
#